data_AF-A0A3M3JVE2-F1
#
_entry.id   AF-A0A3M3JVE2-F1
#
_cell.length_a   1.000
_cell.length_b   1.000
_cell.length_c   1.000
_cell.angle_alpha   90.00
_cell.angle_beta   90.00
_cell.angle_gamma   90.00
#
_symmetry.space_group_name_H-M   'P 1'
#
loop_
_entity.id
_entity.type
_entity.pdbx_description
1 polymer ?
#
loop_
_entity_poly.entity_id
_entity_poly.type
_entity_poly.pdbx_seq_one_letter_code
_entity_poly.pdbx_strand_id
1 'polypeptide(L)'
;MANNIDPEATTILTLRGTPFALINAAKRLTGETTGNKAFLAAVVQLDRLTAELADERDENKRLRDNLRRSQSLLNQLAPLCIQVAEVAGQKDLFE
;
A
#
# COMPACT_ATOMS: atom_id res chain seq x y z
N MET A 1 22.31 38.15 -2.77
CA MET A 1 22.30 37.93 -4.23
C MET A 1 21.29 36.84 -4.50
N ALA A 2 20.21 37.14 -5.22
CA ALA A 2 19.20 36.15 -5.57
C ALA A 2 19.79 35.23 -6.66
N ASN A 3 19.89 33.93 -6.39
CA ASN A 3 20.25 32.96 -7.41
C ASN A 3 19.11 32.91 -8.43
N ASN A 4 19.35 33.51 -9.58
CA ASN A 4 18.48 33.47 -10.73
C ASN A 4 18.62 32.07 -11.35
N ILE A 5 17.88 31.10 -10.83
CA ILE A 5 17.83 29.74 -11.38
C ILE A 5 16.96 29.83 -12.62
N ASP A 6 17.60 29.82 -13.79
CA ASP A 6 16.92 29.74 -15.08
C ASP A 6 16.22 28.37 -15.19
N PRO A 7 14.88 28.32 -15.27
CA PRO A 7 14.13 27.07 -15.33
C PRO A 7 14.37 26.28 -16.63
N GLU A 8 14.97 26.88 -17.66
CA GLU A 8 15.30 26.23 -18.94
C GLU A 8 16.78 25.79 -19.03
N ALA A 9 17.59 26.08 -18.01
CA ALA A 9 19.00 25.69 -17.97
C ALA A 9 19.16 24.16 -17.95
N THR A 10 19.52 23.58 -19.09
CA THR A 10 19.72 22.14 -19.23
C THR A 10 21.13 21.77 -18.74
N THR A 11 21.22 21.05 -17.62
CA THR A 11 22.47 20.47 -17.11
C THR A 11 22.60 19.00 -17.54
N ILE A 12 23.77 18.60 -18.04
CA ILE A 12 24.03 17.21 -18.41
C ILE A 12 24.36 16.40 -17.16
N LEU A 13 23.44 15.53 -16.73
CA LEU A 13 23.67 14.54 -15.68
C LEU A 13 24.24 13.26 -16.30
N THR A 14 25.42 12.82 -15.84
CA THR A 14 25.99 11.52 -16.23
C THR A 14 26.03 10.58 -15.03
N LEU A 15 25.25 9.50 -15.07
CA LEU A 15 25.30 8.45 -14.07
C LEU A 15 26.50 7.53 -14.35
N ARG A 16 27.53 7.55 -13.50
CA ARG A 16 28.72 6.70 -13.63
C ARG A 16 28.58 5.44 -12.79
N GLY A 17 29.05 4.31 -13.31
CA GLY A 17 29.12 3.04 -12.58
C GLY A 17 27.78 2.33 -12.38
N THR A 18 26.70 2.76 -13.08
CA THR A 18 25.39 2.11 -12.96
C THR A 18 25.40 0.74 -13.64
N PRO A 19 25.08 -0.35 -12.90
CA PRO A 19 24.94 -1.67 -13.49
C PRO A 19 23.93 -1.68 -14.65
N PHE A 20 24.30 -2.31 -15.76
CA PHE A 20 23.44 -2.41 -16.94
C PHE A 20 22.08 -3.07 -16.64
N ALA A 21 22.06 -4.03 -15.70
CA ALA A 21 20.84 -4.67 -15.23
C ALA A 21 19.84 -3.69 -14.61
N LEU A 22 20.31 -2.70 -13.84
CA LEU A 22 19.45 -1.68 -13.24
C LEU A 22 18.87 -0.74 -14.29
N ILE A 23 19.65 -0.40 -15.32
CA ILE A 23 19.17 0.41 -16.45
C ILE A 23 18.02 -0.32 -17.17
N ASN A 24 18.18 -1.62 -17.45
CA ASN A 24 17.13 -2.40 -18.11
C ASN A 24 15.89 -2.60 -17.23
N ALA A 25 16.09 -2.79 -15.93
CA ALA A 25 14.98 -2.88 -14.98
C ALA A 25 14.18 -1.56 -14.95
N ALA A 26 14.88 -0.42 -14.87
CA ALA A 26 14.25 0.90 -14.90
C ALA A 26 13.47 1.11 -16.21
N LYS A 27 14.09 0.84 -17.37
CA LYS A 27 13.43 0.94 -18.68
C LYS A 27 12.14 0.11 -18.75
N ARG A 28 12.16 -1.12 -18.24
CA ARG A 28 10.98 -2.00 -18.21
C ARG A 28 9.89 -1.47 -17.29
N LEU A 29 10.26 -0.97 -16.11
CA LEU A 29 9.30 -0.45 -15.13
C LEU A 29 8.63 0.85 -15.60
N THR A 30 9.37 1.71 -16.29
CA THR A 30 8.86 3.01 -16.73
C THR A 30 8.35 3.02 -18.18
N GLY A 31 8.59 1.95 -18.95
CA GLY A 31 8.26 1.88 -20.38
C GLY A 31 9.18 2.67 -21.31
N GLU A 32 10.32 3.16 -20.80
CA GLU A 32 11.21 4.07 -21.52
C GLU A 32 12.33 3.35 -22.28
N THR A 33 12.76 3.90 -23.41
CA THR A 33 13.76 3.27 -24.29
C THR A 33 15.20 3.61 -23.90
N THR A 34 15.42 4.72 -23.20
CA THR A 34 16.75 5.21 -22.79
C THR A 34 16.88 5.26 -21.28
N GLY A 35 18.08 5.05 -20.75
CA GLY A 35 18.32 5.02 -19.30
C GLY A 35 18.03 6.36 -18.63
N ASN A 36 18.39 7.47 -19.27
CA ASN A 36 18.14 8.82 -18.73
C ASN A 36 16.64 9.12 -18.65
N LYS A 37 15.86 8.81 -19.69
CA LYS A 37 14.39 8.97 -19.64
C LYS A 37 13.76 8.06 -18.60
N ALA A 38 14.21 6.80 -18.51
CA ALA A 38 13.73 5.88 -17.49
C ALA A 38 14.00 6.38 -16.07
N PHE A 39 15.17 6.96 -15.82
CA PHE A 39 15.50 7.53 -14.52
C PHE A 39 14.62 8.75 -14.18
N LEU A 40 14.46 9.68 -15.11
CA LEU A 40 13.59 10.85 -14.91
C LEU A 40 12.13 10.44 -14.68
N ALA A 41 11.62 9.51 -15.50
CA ALA A 41 10.27 8.97 -15.34
C ALA A 41 10.08 8.29 -13.98
N ALA A 42 11.08 7.52 -13.52
CA ALA A 42 11.04 6.87 -12.21
C ALA A 42 11.01 7.90 -11.08
N VAL A 43 11.79 8.97 -11.16
CA VAL A 43 11.81 10.04 -10.15
C VAL A 43 10.46 10.75 -10.07
N VAL A 44 9.84 11.07 -11.21
CA VAL A 44 8.50 11.69 -11.26
C VAL A 44 7.44 10.78 -10.63
N GLN A 45 7.54 9.46 -10.85
CA GLN A 45 6.58 8.51 -10.29
C GLN A 45 6.81 8.22 -8.80
N LEU A 46 8.05 8.40 -8.30
CA LEU A 46 8.42 7.99 -6.95
C LEU A 46 7.60 8.71 -5.87
N ASP A 47 7.36 10.01 -6.03
CA ASP A 47 6.57 10.78 -5.07
C ASP A 47 5.14 10.26 -4.99
N ARG A 48 4.48 10.09 -6.15
CA ARG A 48 3.13 9.53 -6.25
C ARG A 48 3.05 8.12 -5.63
N LEU A 49 3.96 7.23 -6.01
CA LEU A 49 3.96 5.85 -5.52
C LEU A 49 4.25 5.77 -4.01
N THR A 50 5.03 6.70 -3.48
CA THR A 50 5.30 6.76 -2.03
C THR A 50 4.05 7.17 -1.26
N ALA A 51 3.29 8.15 -1.77
CA ALA A 51 2.01 8.54 -1.20
C ALA A 51 1.00 7.39 -1.27
N GLU A 52 0.83 6.78 -2.45
CA GLU A 52 -0.07 5.62 -2.63
C GLU A 52 0.30 4.45 -1.72
N LEU A 53 1.59 4.16 -1.54
CA LEU A 53 2.04 3.11 -0.65
C LEU A 53 1.73 3.42 0.83
N ALA A 54 1.79 4.68 1.24
CA ALA A 54 1.41 5.09 2.59
C ALA A 54 -0.09 4.88 2.83
N ASP A 55 -0.92 5.35 1.90
CA ASP A 55 -2.37 5.20 1.96
C ASP A 55 -2.79 3.72 2.01
N GLU A 56 -2.20 2.89 1.15
CA GLU A 56 -2.47 1.44 1.11
C GLU A 56 -2.03 0.73 2.40
N ARG A 57 -0.93 1.17 3.03
CA ARG A 57 -0.49 0.62 4.31
C ARG A 57 -1.46 0.96 5.44
N ASP A 58 -1.98 2.18 5.45
CA ASP A 58 -2.95 2.64 6.44
C ASP A 58 -4.30 1.93 6.27
N GLU A 59 -4.76 1.75 5.04
CA GLU A 59 -5.98 0.98 4.77
C GLU A 59 -5.80 -0.50 5.14
N ASN A 60 -4.65 -1.11 4.84
CA ASN A 60 -4.36 -2.50 5.25
C ASN A 60 -4.40 -2.66 6.77
N LYS A 61 -3.83 -1.69 7.50
CA LYS A 61 -3.87 -1.67 8.97
C LYS A 61 -5.32 -1.57 9.47
N ARG A 62 -6.10 -0.64 8.92
CA ARG A 62 -7.53 -0.48 9.26
C ARG A 62 -8.33 -1.76 9.00
N LEU A 63 -8.12 -2.42 7.87
CA LEU A 63 -8.79 -3.68 7.53
C LEU A 63 -8.40 -4.80 8.50
N ARG A 64 -7.13 -4.92 8.88
CA ARG A 64 -6.68 -5.90 9.88
C ARG A 64 -7.30 -5.63 11.26
N ASP A 65 -7.39 -4.39 11.67
CA ASP A 65 -8.02 -4.01 12.95
C ASP A 65 -9.52 -4.32 12.93
N ASN A 66 -10.21 -4.06 11.81
CA ASN A 66 -11.61 -4.46 11.62
C ASN A 66 -11.80 -5.97 11.70
N LEU A 67 -10.96 -6.73 11.00
CA LEU A 67 -11.02 -8.18 11.01
C LEU A 67 -10.84 -8.73 12.43
N ARG A 68 -9.85 -8.20 13.17
CA ARG A 68 -9.60 -8.58 14.56
C ARG A 68 -10.80 -8.28 15.47
N ARG A 69 -11.43 -7.11 15.29
CA ARG A 69 -12.65 -6.75 16.03
C ARG A 69 -13.80 -7.71 15.71
N SER A 70 -14.07 -7.98 14.44
CA SER A 70 -15.11 -8.92 14.01
C SER A 70 -14.89 -10.33 14.57
N GLN A 71 -13.65 -10.84 14.51
CA GLN A 71 -13.29 -12.13 15.10
C GLN A 71 -13.52 -12.15 16.62
N SER A 72 -13.13 -11.08 17.32
CA SER A 72 -13.38 -10.96 18.76
C SER A 72 -14.88 -10.99 19.08
N LEU A 73 -15.71 -10.28 18.29
CA LEU A 73 -17.16 -10.27 18.48
C LEU A 73 -17.75 -11.65 18.24
N LEU A 74 -17.34 -12.35 17.17
CA LEU A 74 -17.81 -13.72 16.90
C LEU A 74 -17.46 -14.68 18.05
N ASN A 75 -16.26 -14.58 18.60
CA ASN A 75 -15.85 -15.41 19.75
C ASN A 75 -16.66 -15.10 21.01
N GLN A 76 -17.10 -13.86 21.20
CA GLN A 76 -17.99 -13.48 22.30
C GLN A 76 -19.44 -13.90 22.07
N LEU A 77 -19.90 -13.90 20.81
CA LEU A 77 -21.27 -14.26 20.45
C LEU A 77 -21.53 -15.77 20.55
N ALA A 78 -20.51 -16.59 20.26
CA ALA A 78 -20.62 -18.06 20.29
C ALA A 78 -21.23 -18.63 21.59
N PRO A 79 -20.73 -18.29 22.80
CA PRO A 79 -21.34 -18.78 24.04
C PRO A 79 -22.75 -18.22 24.28
N LEU A 80 -23.04 -16.98 23.84
CA LEU A 80 -24.38 -16.41 23.94
C LEU A 80 -25.40 -17.19 23.09
N CYS A 81 -25.02 -17.55 21.86
CA CYS A 81 -25.87 -18.35 20.98
C CYS A 81 -26.17 -19.74 21.57
N ILE A 82 -25.19 -20.36 22.22
CA ILE A 82 -25.38 -21.65 22.91
C ILE A 82 -26.39 -21.48 24.05
N GLN A 83 -26.25 -20.45 24.89
CA GLN A 83 -27.18 -20.19 25.98
C GLN A 83 -28.60 -19.91 25.49
N VAL A 84 -28.77 -19.14 24.42
CA VAL A 84 -30.09 -18.88 23.82
C VAL A 84 -30.71 -20.18 23.31
N ALA A 85 -29.93 -21.05 22.66
CA ALA A 85 -30.40 -22.34 22.19
C ALA A 85 -30.79 -23.27 23.35
N GLU A 86 -30.03 -23.28 24.45
CA GLU A 86 -30.35 -24.03 25.66
C GLU A 86 -31.67 -23.56 26.31
N VAL A 87 -31.86 -22.25 26.45
CA VAL A 87 -33.10 -21.68 27.01
C VAL A 87 -34.30 -21.99 26.11
N ALA A 88 -34.14 -21.86 24.79
CA ALA A 88 -35.20 -22.21 23.84
C ALA A 88 -35.56 -23.70 23.93
N GLY A 89 -34.57 -24.59 23.97
CA GLY A 89 -34.78 -26.03 24.11
C GLY A 89 -35.40 -26.42 25.45
N GLN A 90 -35.03 -25.76 26.55
CA GLN A 90 -35.69 -25.97 27.85
C GLN A 90 -37.15 -25.55 27.79
N LYS A 91 -37.46 -24.39 27.21
CA LYS A 91 -38.84 -23.90 27.11
C LYS A 91 -39.72 -24.86 26.29
N ASP A 92 -39.19 -25.41 25.21
CA ASP A 92 -39.87 -26.40 24.35
C ASP A 92 -40.10 -27.76 25.04
N LEU A 93 -39.33 -28.07 26.08
CA LEU A 93 -39.43 -29.32 26.87
C LEU A 93 -40.46 -29.25 28.02
N PHE A 94 -40.88 -28.04 28.41
CA PHE A 94 -41.77 -27.79 29.55
C PHE A 94 -43.12 -27.15 29.17
N GLU A 95 -43.35 -26.89 27.87
CA GLU A 95 -44.68 -26.63 27.27
C GLU A 95 -45.25 -27.93 26.68
#